data_AF-A0A7R8AHM2-F1
#
_entry.id   AF-A0A7R8AHM2-F1
#
_cell.length_a   1.000
_cell.length_b   1.000
_cell.length_c   1.000
_cell.angle_alpha   90.00
_cell.angle_beta   90.00
_cell.angle_gamma   90.00
#
_symmetry.space_group_name_H-M   'P 1'
#
loop_
_entity.id
_entity.type
_entity.pdbx_description
1 polymer ?
#
loop_
_entity_poly.entity_id
_entity_poly.type
_entity_poly.pdbx_seq_one_letter_code
_entity_poly.pdbx_strand_id
1 'polypeptide(L)'
;MKRPCSFPIRTSSLRLFLPHCLSATDKAGLPYFNRYSSRAFSTASKSRAPTASTSRVLYEPIESVERMEYYQKGGYHAVEIGNYFHDRYRIVHKLGHGTYSTIWLARDEISNRYVVVKICTADSDPLETDVLSQLSEPLKSSDIDKTMIPMILDRFNIQGPNGNHACLVTIPARISLSEAKKGSWIGLFQINIAHALAVQLATVIQYIHSEDFIHRDLYRGNILLQLQSNFDKLSTKQLYELYGEPELKLVN
;
A
#
# COMPACT_ATOMS: atom_id res chain seq x y z
N MET A 1 45.75 -14.11 -0.10
CA MET A 1 44.66 -14.07 0.91
C MET A 1 43.95 -12.73 0.81
N LYS A 2 42.79 -12.66 0.14
CA LYS A 2 41.90 -11.48 0.15
C LYS A 2 40.86 -11.69 1.24
N ARG A 3 40.69 -10.70 2.13
CA ARG A 3 39.80 -10.76 3.29
C ARG A 3 38.35 -11.00 2.85
N PRO A 4 37.56 -11.85 3.54
CA PRO A 4 36.12 -11.86 3.35
C PRO A 4 35.55 -10.60 4.02
N CYS A 5 35.09 -9.63 3.23
CA CYS A 5 34.25 -8.56 3.75
C CYS A 5 32.81 -9.11 3.84
N SER A 6 32.52 -9.86 4.90
CA SER A 6 31.15 -10.16 5.28
C SER A 6 30.64 -9.03 6.17
N PHE A 7 30.33 -7.89 5.58
CA PHE A 7 29.46 -6.93 6.27
C PHE A 7 28.06 -7.53 6.28
N PRO A 8 27.35 -7.52 7.43
CA PRO A 8 25.96 -7.96 7.46
C PRO A 8 25.12 -6.96 6.68
N ILE A 9 24.81 -7.28 5.43
CA ILE A 9 23.89 -6.48 4.61
C ILE A 9 22.52 -6.52 5.29
N ARG A 10 21.94 -5.36 5.54
CA ARG A 10 20.64 -5.23 6.21
C ARG A 10 19.54 -5.43 5.19
N THR A 11 18.41 -5.97 5.63
CA THR A 11 17.39 -6.46 4.71
C THR A 11 16.00 -6.02 5.15
N SER A 12 15.20 -5.40 4.28
CA SER A 12 13.89 -4.86 4.66
C SER A 12 12.95 -4.80 3.47
N SER A 13 11.68 -5.16 3.66
CA SER A 13 10.64 -5.06 2.63
C SER A 13 10.05 -3.64 2.64
N LEU A 14 10.25 -2.89 1.56
CA LEU A 14 9.79 -1.51 1.43
C LEU A 14 8.78 -1.38 0.27
N ARG A 15 8.28 -0.16 0.04
CA ARG A 15 7.59 0.23 -1.19
C ARG A 15 8.42 1.31 -1.88
N LEU A 16 8.40 1.35 -3.20
CA LEU A 16 9.14 2.33 -4.01
C LEU A 16 8.18 3.25 -4.75
N PHE A 17 8.56 4.52 -4.89
CA PHE A 17 7.82 5.51 -5.66
C PHE A 17 8.50 5.80 -6.99
N LEU A 18 7.71 5.91 -8.06
CA LEU A 18 8.16 6.30 -9.39
C LEU A 18 7.36 7.52 -9.86
N PRO A 19 8.01 8.57 -10.43
CA PRO A 19 7.30 9.72 -10.98
C PRO A 19 6.32 9.36 -12.10
N HIS A 20 5.39 10.28 -12.38
CA HIS A 20 4.45 10.10 -13.48
C HIS A 20 5.20 10.15 -14.82
N CYS A 21 5.20 9.05 -15.57
CA CYS A 21 5.51 9.12 -17.00
C CYS A 21 4.35 9.85 -17.72
N LEU A 22 4.61 11.02 -18.32
CA LEU A 22 3.63 11.86 -19.00
C LEU A 22 3.01 11.21 -20.27
N SER A 23 1.88 11.78 -20.68
CA SER A 23 0.72 11.22 -21.38
C SER A 23 0.88 10.72 -22.83
N ALA A 24 0.17 9.62 -23.13
CA ALA A 24 -0.55 9.51 -24.40
C ALA A 24 -2.04 9.77 -24.10
N THR A 25 -2.60 10.72 -24.83
CA THR A 25 -4.01 11.17 -24.85
C THR A 25 -5.05 10.15 -24.38
N ASP A 26 -5.74 10.42 -23.26
CA ASP A 26 -7.20 10.32 -23.27
C ASP A 26 -7.85 11.08 -22.12
N LYS A 27 -8.99 11.70 -22.43
CA LYS A 27 -9.84 12.41 -21.49
C LYS A 27 -10.44 11.41 -20.49
N ALA A 28 -10.61 11.84 -19.24
CA ALA A 28 -11.06 11.08 -18.07
C ALA A 28 -9.98 10.19 -17.40
N GLY A 29 -9.04 10.85 -16.72
CA GLY A 29 -8.23 10.21 -15.68
C GLY A 29 -9.07 9.94 -14.43
N LEU A 30 -9.69 8.76 -14.36
CA LEU A 30 -10.28 8.21 -13.14
C LEU A 30 -9.47 6.97 -12.74
N PRO A 31 -8.95 6.86 -11.51
CA PRO A 31 -8.62 5.57 -10.94
C PRO A 31 -9.90 4.78 -10.78
N TYR A 32 -9.92 3.65 -11.46
CA TYR A 32 -10.94 2.64 -11.32
C TYR A 32 -10.82 2.02 -9.93
N PHE A 33 -11.85 2.17 -9.09
CA PHE A 33 -12.00 1.35 -7.89
C PHE A 33 -12.57 -0.02 -8.28
N ASN A 34 -12.09 -1.01 -7.53
CA ASN A 34 -12.11 -2.42 -7.82
C ASN A 34 -13.51 -2.97 -8.18
N ARG A 35 -13.83 -3.09 -9.47
CA ARG A 35 -14.81 -4.06 -9.96
C ARG A 35 -14.07 -5.14 -10.73
N TYR A 36 -13.78 -6.26 -10.09
CA TYR A 36 -13.43 -7.47 -10.83
C TYR A 36 -14.37 -8.63 -10.50
N SER A 37 -14.90 -9.15 -11.61
CA SER A 37 -15.55 -10.44 -11.75
C SER A 37 -14.50 -11.51 -12.07
N SER A 38 -14.60 -12.60 -11.31
CA SER A 38 -14.19 -14.00 -11.48
C SER A 38 -13.25 -14.45 -12.62
N ARG A 39 -12.30 -15.32 -12.23
CA ARG A 39 -12.01 -16.56 -12.98
C ARG A 39 -11.99 -17.76 -12.04
N ALA A 40 -12.91 -18.68 -12.31
CA ALA A 40 -13.08 -19.95 -11.65
C ALA A 40 -11.92 -20.92 -11.94
N PHE A 41 -11.52 -21.70 -10.93
CA PHE A 41 -10.83 -22.96 -11.15
C PHE A 41 -11.87 -24.08 -11.26
N SER A 42 -11.81 -24.81 -12.38
CA SER A 42 -12.61 -26.01 -12.65
C SER A 42 -11.86 -27.25 -12.16
N THR A 43 -12.55 -28.09 -11.40
CA THR A 43 -12.36 -29.56 -11.43
C THR A 43 -13.71 -30.27 -11.22
N ALA A 44 -14.06 -31.14 -12.16
CA ALA A 44 -15.19 -32.08 -12.13
C ALA A 44 -14.82 -33.34 -11.27
N SER A 45 -15.67 -34.24 -10.77
CA SER A 45 -17.11 -34.54 -10.87
C SER A 45 -17.55 -35.57 -9.79
N LYS A 46 -18.78 -35.39 -9.27
CA LYS A 46 -19.83 -36.36 -8.83
C LYS A 46 -19.53 -37.52 -7.85
N SER A 47 -20.25 -37.50 -6.72
CA SER A 47 -21.13 -38.61 -6.28
C SER A 47 -22.35 -38.03 -5.53
N ARG A 48 -23.52 -38.67 -5.66
CA ARG A 48 -24.83 -38.21 -5.15
C ARG A 48 -25.37 -39.19 -4.12
N ALA A 49 -25.72 -38.69 -2.93
CA ALA A 49 -26.63 -39.33 -1.98
C ALA A 49 -27.53 -38.23 -1.35
N PRO A 50 -28.81 -38.53 -1.00
CA PRO A 50 -29.78 -37.49 -0.69
C PRO A 50 -29.94 -37.21 0.82
N THR A 51 -30.63 -36.10 1.10
CA THR A 51 -31.30 -35.69 2.36
C THR A 51 -30.47 -35.03 3.48
N ALA A 52 -30.56 -33.69 3.52
CA ALA A 52 -31.13 -32.89 4.62
C ALA A 52 -30.93 -31.42 4.23
N SER A 53 -31.99 -30.62 4.10
CA SER A 53 -31.89 -29.17 3.86
C SER A 53 -31.42 -28.47 5.13
N THR A 54 -30.16 -28.68 5.49
CA THR A 54 -29.43 -27.71 6.27
C THR A 54 -29.25 -26.51 5.35
N SER A 55 -29.79 -25.35 5.72
CA SER A 55 -29.41 -24.09 5.08
C SER A 55 -27.90 -23.95 5.29
N ARG A 56 -27.12 -24.45 4.33
CA ARG A 56 -25.68 -24.26 4.32
C ARG A 56 -25.50 -22.76 4.25
N VAL A 57 -25.12 -22.15 5.37
CA VAL A 57 -24.63 -20.79 5.39
C VAL A 57 -23.38 -20.84 4.53
N LEU A 58 -23.54 -20.46 3.27
CA LEU A 58 -22.45 -20.34 2.33
C LEU A 58 -21.69 -19.10 2.77
N TYR A 59 -20.59 -19.29 3.48
CA TYR A 59 -19.64 -18.22 3.71
C TYR A 59 -19.04 -17.86 2.36
N GLU A 60 -19.39 -16.69 1.83
CA GLU A 60 -18.74 -16.14 0.64
C GLU A 60 -17.55 -15.29 1.10
N PRO A 61 -16.31 -15.74 0.86
CA PRO A 61 -15.14 -14.94 1.21
C PRO A 61 -15.17 -13.63 0.44
N ILE A 62 -15.13 -12.51 1.15
CA ILE A 62 -14.90 -11.22 0.55
C ILE A 62 -13.38 -11.12 0.30
N GLU A 63 -12.93 -11.47 -0.91
CA GLU A 63 -11.50 -11.56 -1.23
C GLU A 63 -10.71 -10.24 -1.03
N SER A 64 -11.39 -9.10 -0.99
CA SER A 64 -10.78 -7.77 -0.93
C SER A 64 -10.60 -7.19 0.49
N VAL A 65 -11.03 -7.91 1.53
CA VAL A 65 -10.90 -7.49 2.93
C VAL A 65 -10.02 -8.43 3.71
N GLU A 66 -9.39 -7.93 4.77
CA GLU A 66 -8.63 -8.77 5.68
C GLU A 66 -9.53 -9.77 6.41
N ARG A 67 -8.90 -10.85 6.88
CA ARG A 67 -9.57 -11.88 7.66
C ARG A 67 -9.84 -11.38 9.08
N MET A 68 -11.04 -11.66 9.60
CA MET A 68 -11.43 -11.24 10.94
C MET A 68 -10.56 -11.85 12.02
N GLU A 69 -10.10 -13.08 11.80
CA GLU A 69 -9.21 -13.79 12.73
C GLU A 69 -7.91 -13.03 13.03
N TYR A 70 -7.53 -12.07 12.18
CA TYR A 70 -6.36 -11.22 12.43
C TYR A 70 -6.62 -10.06 13.40
N TYR A 71 -7.88 -9.80 13.80
CA TYR A 71 -8.23 -8.84 14.86
C TYR A 71 -8.20 -9.50 16.24
N GLN A 72 -7.03 -9.96 16.63
CA GLN A 72 -6.76 -10.61 17.91
C GLN A 72 -5.56 -9.96 18.60
N LYS A 73 -5.27 -10.35 19.85
CA LYS A 73 -4.07 -9.90 20.56
C LYS A 73 -2.81 -10.15 19.71
N GLY A 74 -1.98 -9.12 19.53
CA GLY A 74 -0.83 -9.12 18.63
C GLY A 74 -1.15 -8.73 17.18
N GLY A 75 -2.40 -8.88 16.74
CA GLY A 75 -2.84 -8.65 15.37
C GLY A 75 -3.21 -7.20 15.04
N TYR A 76 -4.22 -7.00 14.17
CA TYR A 76 -4.62 -5.68 13.68
C TYR A 76 -5.32 -4.82 14.72
N HIS A 77 -5.26 -3.50 14.52
CA HIS A 77 -6.10 -2.53 15.19
C HIS A 77 -7.39 -2.29 14.38
N ALA A 78 -8.55 -2.27 15.05
CA ALA A 78 -9.83 -1.91 14.40
C ALA A 78 -9.87 -0.41 14.12
N VAL A 79 -10.29 -0.03 12.92
CA VAL A 79 -10.34 1.37 12.46
C VAL A 79 -11.61 1.61 11.68
N GLU A 80 -12.27 2.72 11.94
CA GLU A 80 -13.47 3.15 11.25
C GLU A 80 -13.21 4.43 10.43
N ILE A 81 -13.93 4.57 9.32
CA ILE A 81 -13.93 5.82 8.55
C ILE A 81 -14.45 6.95 9.44
N GLY A 82 -13.75 8.08 9.46
CA GLY A 82 -14.06 9.22 10.32
C GLY A 82 -13.37 9.18 11.69
N ASN A 83 -12.68 8.10 12.08
CA ASN A 83 -11.83 8.12 13.27
C ASN A 83 -10.74 9.19 13.16
N TYR A 84 -10.36 9.75 14.31
CA TYR A 84 -9.25 10.68 14.44
C TYR A 84 -8.12 10.04 15.23
N PHE A 85 -6.90 10.14 14.72
CA PHE A 85 -5.69 9.86 15.50
C PHE A 85 -5.00 11.17 15.86
N HIS A 86 -4.69 11.33 17.16
CA HIS A 86 -4.07 12.54 17.72
C HIS A 86 -4.83 13.84 17.40
N ASP A 87 -6.15 13.80 17.31
CA ASP A 87 -7.02 14.93 16.92
C ASP A 87 -6.58 15.63 15.62
N ARG A 88 -5.84 14.90 14.77
CA ARG A 88 -5.15 15.45 13.60
C ARG A 88 -5.42 14.64 12.34
N TYR A 89 -5.28 13.32 12.42
CA TYR A 89 -5.38 12.43 11.26
C TYR A 89 -6.78 11.84 11.19
N ARG A 90 -7.67 12.47 10.43
CA ARG A 90 -9.02 11.93 10.20
C ARG A 90 -8.99 10.88 9.11
N ILE A 91 -9.44 9.66 9.40
CA ILE A 91 -9.51 8.55 8.45
C ILE A 91 -10.60 8.82 7.41
N VAL A 92 -10.24 8.69 6.14
CA VAL A 92 -11.09 9.01 4.99
C VAL A 92 -11.38 7.77 4.14
N HIS A 93 -10.38 6.93 3.89
CA HIS A 93 -10.57 5.75 3.06
C HIS A 93 -9.63 4.64 3.49
N LYS A 94 -10.01 3.39 3.24
CA LYS A 94 -9.08 2.26 3.33
C LYS A 94 -8.37 2.06 2.00
N LEU A 95 -7.05 1.97 2.01
CA LEU A 95 -6.24 1.79 0.79
C LEU A 95 -5.82 0.33 0.59
N GLY A 96 -5.75 -0.45 1.67
CA GLY A 96 -5.47 -1.87 1.60
C GLY A 96 -5.01 -2.45 2.92
N HIS A 97 -4.55 -3.69 2.86
CA HIS A 97 -3.93 -4.39 3.97
C HIS A 97 -2.83 -5.32 3.44
N GLY A 98 -1.94 -5.72 4.32
CA GLY A 98 -1.00 -6.82 4.11
C GLY A 98 -0.84 -7.56 5.44
N THR A 99 -0.10 -8.67 5.45
CA THR A 99 -0.01 -9.58 6.60
C THR A 99 0.25 -8.90 7.95
N TYR A 100 1.03 -7.81 7.95
CA TYR A 100 1.49 -7.14 9.18
C TYR A 100 0.98 -5.71 9.33
N SER A 101 0.07 -5.24 8.47
CA SER A 101 -0.45 -3.86 8.59
C SER A 101 -1.73 -3.61 7.81
N THR A 102 -2.49 -2.61 8.24
CA THR A 102 -3.55 -1.99 7.45
C THR A 102 -3.14 -0.60 6.99
N ILE A 103 -3.61 -0.18 5.81
CA ILE A 103 -3.19 1.05 5.15
C ILE A 103 -4.41 1.93 4.92
N TRP A 104 -4.37 3.14 5.46
CA TRP A 104 -5.49 4.07 5.46
C TRP A 104 -5.10 5.41 4.85
N LEU A 105 -6.00 5.99 4.07
CA LEU A 105 -5.94 7.38 3.66
C LEU A 105 -6.54 8.21 4.79
N ALA A 106 -5.82 9.25 5.21
CA ALA A 106 -6.29 10.22 6.18
C ALA A 106 -6.14 11.64 5.66
N ARG A 107 -6.98 12.55 6.17
CA ARG A 107 -6.75 14.00 6.08
C ARG A 107 -5.95 14.43 7.31
N ASP A 108 -4.80 15.03 7.10
CA ASP A 108 -4.09 15.76 8.14
C ASP A 108 -4.74 17.14 8.28
N GLU A 109 -5.48 17.35 9.37
CA GLU A 109 -6.24 18.58 9.61
C GLU A 109 -5.33 19.77 9.98
N ILE A 110 -4.06 19.54 10.34
CA ILE A 110 -3.10 20.62 10.60
C ILE A 110 -2.49 21.13 9.29
N SER A 111 -1.96 20.22 8.47
CA SER A 111 -1.33 20.62 7.19
C SER A 111 -2.34 20.78 6.05
N ASN A 112 -3.59 20.39 6.26
CA ASN A 112 -4.67 20.36 5.28
C ASN A 112 -4.30 19.57 4.01
N ARG A 113 -3.64 18.43 4.19
CA ARG A 113 -3.17 17.54 3.12
C ARG A 113 -3.64 16.12 3.35
N TYR A 114 -3.66 15.31 2.29
CA TYR A 114 -3.86 13.88 2.46
C TYR A 114 -2.55 13.19 2.80
N VAL A 115 -2.65 12.22 3.71
CA VAL A 115 -1.54 11.38 4.15
C VAL A 115 -1.98 9.91 4.18
N VAL A 116 -1.01 9.02 4.18
CA VAL A 116 -1.24 7.59 4.41
C VAL A 116 -0.84 7.27 5.83
N VAL A 117 -1.75 6.67 6.57
CA VAL A 117 -1.50 6.10 7.89
C VAL A 117 -1.41 4.59 7.73
N LYS A 118 -0.20 4.07 7.83
CA LYS A 118 0.05 2.63 7.93
C LYS A 118 0.03 2.24 9.40
N ILE A 119 -0.86 1.34 9.78
CA ILE A 119 -1.03 0.86 11.15
C ILE A 119 -0.57 -0.59 11.18
N CYS A 120 0.54 -0.84 11.86
CA CYS A 120 1.12 -2.17 11.95
C CYS A 120 0.36 -3.06 12.96
N THR A 121 0.49 -4.37 12.82
CA THR A 121 0.04 -5.31 13.86
C THR A 121 0.77 -5.03 15.17
N ALA A 122 0.16 -5.34 16.31
CA ALA A 122 0.76 -5.07 17.61
C ALA A 122 2.04 -5.88 17.89
N ASP A 123 2.28 -6.95 17.12
CA ASP A 123 3.47 -7.79 17.17
C ASP A 123 4.50 -7.48 16.07
N SER A 124 4.29 -6.44 15.27
CA SER A 124 5.13 -6.14 14.10
C SER A 124 6.57 -5.77 14.49
N ASP A 125 7.52 -6.22 13.67
CA ASP A 125 8.93 -5.82 13.78
C ASP A 125 9.14 -4.36 13.36
N PRO A 126 9.81 -3.52 14.17
CA PRO A 126 10.13 -2.13 13.82
C PRO A 126 11.16 -1.98 12.68
N LEU A 127 11.75 -3.05 12.16
CA LEU A 127 12.80 -3.01 11.14
C LEU A 127 12.44 -2.14 9.92
N GLU A 128 11.21 -2.26 9.39
CA GLU A 128 10.77 -1.44 8.24
C GLU A 128 10.85 0.05 8.56
N THR A 129 10.32 0.41 9.72
CA THR A 129 10.30 1.76 10.27
C THR A 129 11.73 2.29 10.43
N ASP A 130 12.65 1.49 10.96
CA ASP A 130 14.05 1.90 11.16
C ASP A 130 14.81 2.09 9.85
N VAL A 131 14.57 1.21 8.87
CA VAL A 131 15.18 1.32 7.54
C VAL A 131 14.66 2.57 6.81
N LEU A 132 13.34 2.79 6.79
CA LEU A 132 12.77 3.98 6.15
C LEU A 132 13.24 5.29 6.80
N SER A 133 13.48 5.27 8.11
CA SER A 133 14.10 6.40 8.82
C SER A 133 15.49 6.70 8.28
N GLN A 134 16.34 5.67 8.18
CA GLN A 134 17.72 5.81 7.68
C GLN A 134 17.75 6.27 6.22
N LEU A 135 16.88 5.72 5.38
CA LEU A 135 16.77 6.12 3.96
C LEU A 135 16.13 7.51 3.77
N SER A 136 15.49 8.07 4.79
CA SER A 136 14.93 9.43 4.75
C SER A 136 15.94 10.51 5.15
N GLU A 137 17.10 10.13 5.72
CA GLU A 137 18.11 11.08 6.19
C GLU A 137 18.77 11.87 5.03
N PRO A 138 19.26 13.09 5.27
CA PRO A 138 19.91 13.88 4.23
C PRO A 138 21.20 13.24 3.72
N LEU A 139 21.17 12.78 2.47
CA LEU A 139 22.36 12.45 1.67
C LEU A 139 23.39 13.59 1.73
N LYS A 140 24.65 13.22 2.01
CA LYS A 140 25.80 14.14 1.98
C LYS A 140 26.27 14.47 0.55
N SER A 141 25.81 13.73 -0.47
CA SER A 141 26.18 13.94 -1.88
C SER A 141 25.21 13.31 -2.89
N SER A 142 24.80 14.13 -3.87
CA SER A 142 24.35 13.85 -5.27
C SER A 142 22.95 13.25 -5.62
N ASP A 143 22.33 13.95 -6.58
CA ASP A 143 21.51 13.57 -7.77
C ASP A 143 20.26 12.68 -7.68
N ILE A 144 19.98 11.99 -6.58
CA ILE A 144 18.76 11.17 -6.49
C ILE A 144 17.60 12.00 -5.95
N ASP A 145 16.51 12.03 -6.71
CA ASP A 145 15.23 12.58 -6.23
C ASP A 145 14.70 11.68 -5.10
N LYS A 146 14.83 12.16 -3.86
CA LYS A 146 14.36 11.48 -2.64
C LYS A 146 12.89 11.12 -2.67
N THR A 147 12.11 11.73 -3.57
CA THR A 147 10.69 11.39 -3.74
C THR A 147 10.45 9.97 -4.23
N MET A 148 11.49 9.26 -4.69
CA MET A 148 11.38 7.88 -5.16
C MET A 148 11.37 6.81 -4.05
N ILE A 149 11.63 7.19 -2.79
CA ILE A 149 11.44 6.32 -1.61
C ILE A 149 10.42 6.99 -0.68
N PRO A 150 9.48 6.24 -0.09
CA PRO A 150 8.52 6.80 0.85
C PRO A 150 9.19 7.51 2.01
N MET A 151 8.96 8.82 2.11
CA MET A 151 9.41 9.62 3.25
C MET A 151 8.42 9.49 4.40
N ILE A 152 8.94 9.32 5.61
CA ILE A 152 8.15 9.32 6.83
C ILE A 152 7.92 10.76 7.29
N LEU A 153 6.65 11.15 7.38
CA LEU A 153 6.20 12.47 7.78
C LEU A 153 5.97 12.58 9.28
N ASP A 154 5.48 11.49 9.89
CA ASP A 154 5.21 11.40 11.32
C ASP A 154 5.21 9.93 11.78
N ARG A 155 5.39 9.73 13.08
CA ARG A 155 5.38 8.43 13.76
C ARG A 155 4.65 8.56 15.08
N PHE A 156 3.73 7.62 15.31
CA PHE A 156 3.04 7.55 16.58
C PHE A 156 2.61 6.12 16.90
N ASN A 157 2.04 5.93 18.08
CA ASN A 157 1.58 4.64 18.55
C ASN A 157 0.10 4.74 18.94
N ILE A 158 -0.68 3.71 18.59
CA ILE A 158 -2.05 3.56 19.04
C ILE A 158 -2.11 2.44 20.06
N GLN A 159 -2.58 2.75 21.27
CA GLN A 159 -2.91 1.72 22.26
C GLN A 159 -4.32 1.21 21.99
N GLY A 160 -4.43 -0.05 21.60
CA GLY A 160 -5.71 -0.72 21.34
C GLY A 160 -5.91 -1.98 22.21
N PRO A 161 -7.08 -2.64 22.06
CA PRO A 161 -7.36 -3.89 22.78
C PRO A 161 -6.42 -5.03 22.36
N ASN A 162 -5.87 -4.96 21.16
CA ASN A 162 -4.99 -5.98 20.59
C ASN A 162 -3.50 -5.74 20.90
N GLY A 163 -3.16 -4.62 21.54
CA GLY A 163 -1.79 -4.26 21.92
C GLY A 163 -1.43 -2.84 21.53
N ASN A 164 -0.13 -2.56 21.44
CA ASN A 164 0.40 -1.27 21.01
C ASN A 164 0.78 -1.33 19.54
N HIS A 165 0.25 -0.43 18.72
CA HIS A 165 0.38 -0.47 17.27
C HIS A 165 1.24 0.68 16.77
N ALA A 166 2.40 0.36 16.18
CA ALA A 166 3.24 1.35 15.52
C ALA A 166 2.54 1.90 14.26
N CYS A 167 2.53 3.23 14.13
CA CYS A 167 1.90 3.93 13.04
C CYS A 167 2.92 4.78 12.28
N LEU A 168 2.91 4.65 10.96
CA LEU A 168 3.74 5.42 10.05
C LEU A 168 2.89 6.30 9.18
N VAL A 169 3.19 7.60 9.18
CA VAL A 169 2.55 8.57 8.30
C VAL A 169 3.46 8.86 7.11
N THR A 170 2.97 8.64 5.89
CA THR A 170 3.72 8.88 4.65
C THR A 170 2.89 9.65 3.63
N ILE A 171 3.54 10.04 2.52
CA ILE A 171 2.86 10.69 1.38
C ILE A 171 2.02 9.64 0.63
N PRO A 172 0.77 9.96 0.22
CA PRO A 172 -0.04 9.03 -0.54
C PRO A 172 0.50 8.74 -1.94
N ALA A 173 0.30 7.50 -2.34
CA ALA A 173 0.61 6.97 -3.65
C ALA A 173 -0.60 7.01 -4.58
N ARG A 174 -0.37 6.83 -5.89
CA ARG A 174 -1.40 6.33 -6.80
C ARG A 174 -1.45 4.80 -6.75
N ILE A 175 -1.59 4.19 -7.92
CA ILE A 175 -1.71 2.75 -8.10
C ILE A 175 -0.31 2.12 -8.19
N SER A 176 -0.25 0.83 -7.86
CA SER A 176 0.94 0.03 -8.13
C SER A 176 1.09 -0.26 -9.63
N LEU A 177 2.28 -0.65 -10.07
CA LEU A 177 2.48 -1.12 -11.44
C LEU A 177 1.67 -2.39 -11.76
N SER A 178 1.37 -3.21 -10.76
CA SER A 178 0.45 -4.35 -10.92
C SER A 178 -0.95 -3.90 -11.33
N GLU A 179 -1.47 -2.88 -10.66
CA GLU A 179 -2.81 -2.33 -10.94
C GLU A 179 -2.84 -1.52 -12.24
N ALA A 180 -1.81 -0.70 -12.48
CA ALA A 180 -1.66 0.03 -13.74
C ALA A 180 -1.65 -0.90 -14.96
N LYS A 181 -1.02 -2.08 -14.83
CA LYS A 181 -1.03 -3.11 -15.88
C LYS A 181 -2.42 -3.72 -16.09
N LYS A 182 -3.17 -4.00 -15.02
CA LYS A 182 -4.53 -4.57 -15.11
C LYS A 182 -5.51 -3.63 -15.81
N GLY A 183 -5.36 -2.33 -15.62
CA GLY A 183 -6.17 -1.30 -16.29
C GLY A 183 -5.83 -1.11 -17.77
N SER A 184 -4.69 -1.62 -18.25
CA SER A 184 -4.33 -1.59 -19.67
C SER A 184 -5.00 -2.74 -20.40
N TRP A 185 -5.76 -2.45 -21.46
CA TRP A 185 -6.41 -3.43 -22.32
C TRP A 185 -5.44 -4.52 -22.84
N ILE A 186 -4.21 -4.13 -23.18
CA ILE A 186 -3.16 -5.02 -23.70
C ILE A 186 -2.34 -5.65 -22.55
N GLY A 187 -2.49 -5.13 -21.33
CA GLY A 187 -1.66 -5.50 -20.19
C GLY A 187 -0.18 -5.18 -20.37
N LEU A 188 0.21 -4.17 -21.17
CA LEU A 188 1.61 -3.80 -21.38
C LEU A 188 1.77 -2.28 -21.36
N PHE A 189 2.88 -1.79 -20.82
CA PHE A 189 3.27 -0.39 -20.96
C PHE A 189 3.91 -0.16 -22.34
N GLN A 190 3.74 1.04 -22.88
CA GLN A 190 4.51 1.47 -24.06
C GLN A 190 6.01 1.40 -23.75
N ILE A 191 6.82 1.03 -24.73
CA ILE A 191 8.26 0.76 -24.53
C ILE A 191 9.01 1.92 -23.86
N ASN A 192 8.70 3.16 -24.27
CA ASN A 192 9.32 4.36 -23.69
C ASN A 192 8.97 4.54 -22.20
N ILE A 193 7.72 4.23 -21.84
CA ILE A 193 7.25 4.27 -20.44
C ILE A 193 7.93 3.16 -19.64
N ALA A 194 7.95 1.93 -20.17
CA ALA A 194 8.60 0.79 -19.52
C ALA A 194 10.09 1.05 -19.28
N HIS A 195 10.77 1.63 -20.26
CA HIS A 195 12.19 2.01 -20.15
C HIS A 195 12.40 3.08 -19.08
N ALA A 196 11.58 4.13 -19.05
CA ALA A 196 11.66 5.17 -18.02
C ALA A 196 11.44 4.61 -16.61
N LEU A 197 10.43 3.74 -16.42
CA LEU A 197 10.16 3.08 -15.14
C LEU A 197 11.33 2.16 -14.73
N ALA A 198 11.94 1.44 -15.67
CA ALA A 198 13.08 0.57 -15.40
C ALA A 198 14.34 1.36 -14.99
N VAL A 199 14.61 2.49 -15.65
CA VAL A 199 15.73 3.38 -15.28
C VAL A 199 15.54 3.92 -13.87
N GLN A 200 14.37 4.47 -13.56
CA GLN A 200 14.08 5.00 -12.23
C GLN A 200 14.16 3.90 -11.16
N LEU A 201 13.62 2.71 -11.44
CA LEU A 201 13.72 1.58 -10.52
C LEU A 201 15.18 1.20 -10.26
N ALA A 202 16.01 1.13 -11.30
CA ALA A 202 17.44 0.84 -11.16
C ALA A 202 18.16 1.91 -10.33
N THR A 203 17.82 3.19 -10.51
CA THR A 203 18.35 4.30 -9.69
C THR A 203 18.01 4.13 -8.22
N VAL A 204 16.76 3.80 -7.89
CA VAL A 204 16.33 3.60 -6.49
C VAL A 204 17.00 2.39 -5.86
N ILE A 205 17.13 1.28 -6.59
CA ILE A 205 17.81 0.09 -6.10
C ILE A 205 19.29 0.37 -5.87
N GLN A 206 19.95 1.08 -6.78
CA GLN A 206 21.34 1.50 -6.62
C GLN A 206 21.52 2.30 -5.33
N TYR A 207 20.60 3.22 -5.04
CA TYR A 207 20.61 4.01 -3.80
C TYR A 207 20.42 3.15 -2.55
N ILE A 208 19.40 2.28 -2.53
CA ILE A 208 19.15 1.38 -1.40
C ILE A 208 20.38 0.51 -1.12
N HIS A 209 21.03 0.02 -2.18
CA HIS A 209 22.24 -0.78 -2.06
C HIS A 209 23.46 0.03 -1.59
N SER A 210 23.57 1.32 -1.95
CA SER A 210 24.66 2.18 -1.43
C SER A 210 24.52 2.50 0.05
N GLU A 211 23.31 2.37 0.61
CA GLU A 211 23.02 2.48 2.04
C GLU A 211 23.08 1.12 2.77
N ASP A 212 23.70 0.09 2.17
CA ASP A 212 23.85 -1.26 2.72
C ASP A 212 22.53 -2.00 3.01
N PHE A 213 21.46 -1.65 2.29
CA PHE A 213 20.16 -2.31 2.37
C PHE A 213 19.85 -3.16 1.14
N ILE A 214 19.09 -4.24 1.33
CA ILE A 214 18.44 -5.01 0.26
C ILE A 214 16.92 -5.00 0.48
N HIS A 215 16.17 -4.65 -0.57
CA HIS A 215 14.71 -4.54 -0.52
C HIS A 215 13.98 -5.89 -0.31
N ARG A 216 14.52 -7.00 -0.82
CA ARG A 216 13.99 -8.40 -0.73
C ARG A 216 12.59 -8.70 -1.29
N ASP A 217 11.69 -7.73 -1.36
CA ASP A 217 10.31 -7.91 -1.81
C ASP A 217 10.00 -7.02 -3.03
N LEU A 218 10.90 -7.05 -4.02
CA LEU A 218 10.76 -6.23 -5.21
C LEU A 218 9.87 -6.93 -6.24
N TYR A 219 8.62 -6.49 -6.31
CA TYR A 219 7.68 -6.89 -7.36
C TYR A 219 6.75 -5.72 -7.71
N ARG A 220 5.99 -5.86 -8.81
CA ARG A 220 5.13 -4.80 -9.38
C ARG A 220 4.08 -4.22 -8.42
N GLY A 221 3.72 -4.92 -7.34
CA GLY A 221 2.78 -4.43 -6.32
C GLY A 221 3.41 -3.49 -5.29
N ASN A 222 4.74 -3.56 -5.12
CA ASN A 222 5.51 -2.70 -4.24
C ASN A 222 6.15 -1.51 -4.97
N ILE A 223 5.92 -1.38 -6.28
CA ILE A 223 6.34 -0.21 -7.07
C ILE A 223 5.10 0.62 -7.35
N LEU A 224 5.06 1.83 -6.81
CA LEU A 224 3.93 2.73 -6.81
C LEU A 224 4.20 3.97 -7.66
N LEU A 225 3.18 4.45 -8.37
CA LEU A 225 3.26 5.73 -9.06
C LEU A 225 3.03 6.87 -8.07
N GLN A 226 3.81 7.95 -8.20
CA GLN A 226 3.67 9.15 -7.39
C GLN A 226 2.28 9.78 -7.62
N LEU A 227 1.79 10.55 -6.66
CA LEU A 227 0.52 11.27 -6.77
C LEU A 227 0.70 12.65 -7.40
N GLN A 228 -0.37 13.20 -7.99
CA GLN A 228 -0.32 14.56 -8.56
C GLN A 228 -0.47 15.60 -7.44
N SER A 229 0.17 16.76 -7.60
CA SER A 229 0.24 17.82 -6.60
C SER A 229 -1.10 18.48 -6.26
N ASN A 230 -2.12 18.32 -7.11
CA ASN A 230 -3.46 18.84 -6.86
C ASN A 230 -4.32 17.97 -5.94
N PHE A 231 -3.88 16.75 -5.61
CA PHE A 231 -4.68 15.82 -4.80
C PHE A 231 -5.03 16.38 -3.42
N ASP A 232 -4.08 17.08 -2.79
CA ASP A 232 -4.28 17.70 -1.48
C ASP A 232 -5.36 18.80 -1.48
N LYS A 233 -5.69 19.36 -2.66
CA LYS A 233 -6.72 20.41 -2.80
C LYS A 233 -8.14 19.87 -2.82
N LEU A 234 -8.31 18.56 -2.98
CA LEU A 234 -9.64 17.95 -3.03
C LEU A 234 -10.26 17.91 -1.64
N SER A 235 -11.48 18.44 -1.50
CA SER A 235 -12.31 18.13 -0.33
C SER A 235 -12.62 16.63 -0.28
N THR A 236 -12.97 16.10 0.91
CA THR A 236 -13.34 14.68 1.04
C THR A 236 -14.51 14.30 0.12
N LYS A 237 -15.48 15.21 -0.06
CA LYS A 237 -16.59 15.00 -0.99
C LYS A 237 -16.12 14.88 -2.44
N GLN A 238 -15.28 15.81 -2.91
CA GLN A 238 -14.72 15.75 -4.28
C GLN A 238 -13.84 14.53 -4.49
N LEU A 239 -13.10 14.11 -3.45
CA LEU A 239 -12.34 12.87 -3.47
C LEU A 239 -13.29 11.70 -3.71
N TYR A 240 -14.40 11.59 -2.99
CA TYR A 240 -15.38 10.53 -3.21
C TYR A 240 -16.09 10.61 -4.57
N GLU A 241 -16.38 11.81 -5.08
CA GLU A 241 -16.95 11.98 -6.42
C GLU A 241 -16.00 11.49 -7.52
N LEU A 242 -14.69 11.69 -7.35
CA LEU A 242 -13.67 11.30 -8.33
C LEU A 242 -13.20 9.86 -8.19
N TYR A 243 -13.16 9.34 -6.97
CA TYR A 243 -12.51 8.08 -6.63
C TYR A 243 -13.47 7.06 -6.00
N GLY A 244 -14.71 7.42 -5.70
CA GLY A 244 -15.65 6.54 -5.03
C GLY A 244 -15.59 6.64 -3.51
N GLU A 245 -16.70 6.25 -2.88
CA GLU A 245 -16.85 6.18 -1.43
C GLU A 245 -16.35 4.83 -0.88
N PRO A 246 -15.93 4.78 0.40
CA PRO A 246 -15.62 3.51 1.05
C PRO A 246 -16.82 2.56 1.02
N GLU A 247 -16.65 1.38 0.43
CA GLU A 247 -17.68 0.34 0.45
C GLU A 247 -17.72 -0.33 1.83
N LEU A 248 -18.86 -0.21 2.51
CA LEU A 248 -19.14 -0.95 3.73
C LEU A 248 -19.82 -2.28 3.37
N LYS A 249 -19.18 -3.40 3.74
CA LYS A 249 -19.79 -4.72 3.63
C LYS A 249 -20.18 -5.20 5.01
N LEU A 250 -21.46 -5.53 5.17
CA LEU A 250 -21.96 -6.18 6.37
C LEU A 250 -21.38 -7.59 6.46
N VAL A 251 -21.03 -7.96 7.68
CA VAL A 251 -20.51 -9.28 7.99
C VAL A 251 -21.70 -10.03 8.58
N ASN A 252 -22.16 -11.04 7.85
CA ASN A 252 -23.25 -11.92 8.26
C ASN A 252 -22.73 -13.15 9.00
#